data_AF-A0A8J3P9P6-F1
#
_entry.id   AF-A0A8J3P9P6-F1
#
_cell.length_a   1.000
_cell.length_b   1.000
_cell.length_c   1.000
_cell.angle_alpha   90.00
_cell.angle_beta   90.00
_cell.angle_gamma   90.00
#
_symmetry.space_group_name_H-M   'P 1'
#
loop_
_entity.id
_entity.type
_entity.pdbx_description
1 polymer ?
#
loop_
_entity_poly.entity_id
_entity_poly.type
_entity_poly.pdbx_seq_one_letter_code
_entity_poly.pdbx_strand_id
1 'polypeptide(L)'
;MRRLWGHLAALMVLTSVLVVGPSGTACACSCAEPDPVENAAWADLVFVGVVVDIDRPVFSMSSGDLMTARLTVEQVRKGDAQGHVEVRTAMEGPSCGFDFVEGNRYLIYSREGQTSLCSGNQLLGAAPEVELEGDVPVAALLGGGAVVLLAALALWWVLRRRSAQPASAPTDAGIGQANPDPATGGQDETRPDGQDSA
;
A
#
# COMPACT_ATOMS: atom_id res chain seq x y z
N MET A 1 -67.00 -9.74 34.74
CA MET A 1 -65.76 -10.51 35.03
C MET A 1 -64.96 -10.82 33.76
N ARG A 2 -65.51 -11.53 32.74
CA ARG A 2 -64.79 -11.86 31.48
C ARG A 2 -64.32 -10.65 30.65
N ARG A 3 -65.08 -9.55 30.63
CA ARG A 3 -64.70 -8.32 29.89
C ARG A 3 -63.53 -7.56 30.53
N LEU A 4 -63.46 -7.54 31.87
CA LEU A 4 -62.35 -6.92 32.62
C LEU A 4 -61.03 -7.66 32.40
N TRP A 5 -61.08 -8.99 32.26
CA TRP A 5 -59.89 -9.80 32.01
C TRP A 5 -59.29 -9.56 30.62
N GLY A 6 -60.15 -9.34 29.62
CA GLY A 6 -59.71 -8.99 28.26
C GLY A 6 -59.03 -7.61 28.20
N HIS A 7 -59.52 -6.63 28.96
CA HIS A 7 -58.87 -5.31 29.05
C HIS A 7 -57.52 -5.36 29.77
N LEU A 8 -57.39 -6.16 30.83
CA LEU A 8 -56.12 -6.35 31.52
C LEU A 8 -55.08 -7.06 30.64
N ALA A 9 -55.49 -8.10 29.90
CA ALA A 9 -54.61 -8.78 28.95
C ALA A 9 -54.17 -7.84 27.81
N ALA A 10 -55.09 -7.05 27.26
CA ALA A 10 -54.77 -6.06 26.22
C ALA A 10 -53.82 -4.97 26.73
N LEU A 11 -54.02 -4.45 27.95
CA LEU A 11 -53.10 -3.49 28.57
C LEU A 11 -51.70 -4.08 28.80
N MET A 12 -51.63 -5.34 29.22
CA MET A 12 -50.36 -6.02 29.44
C MET A 12 -49.59 -6.24 28.12
N VAL A 13 -50.30 -6.62 27.04
CA VAL A 13 -49.68 -6.75 25.71
C VAL A 13 -49.25 -5.39 25.16
N LEU A 14 -50.09 -4.35 25.30
CA LEU A 14 -49.79 -3.00 24.81
C LEU A 14 -48.56 -2.40 25.51
N THR A 15 -48.47 -2.57 26.84
CA THR A 15 -47.31 -2.12 27.62
C THR A 15 -46.04 -2.90 27.27
N SER A 16 -46.14 -4.20 27.01
CA SER A 16 -44.99 -5.02 26.62
C SER A 16 -44.42 -4.61 25.24
N VAL A 17 -45.26 -4.19 24.30
CA VAL A 17 -44.83 -3.70 22.98
C VAL A 17 -44.15 -2.32 23.07
N LEU A 18 -44.58 -1.47 24.02
CA LEU A 18 -43.99 -0.16 24.26
C LEU A 18 -42.60 -0.22 24.91
N VAL A 19 -42.26 -1.31 25.62
CA VAL A 19 -40.95 -1.48 26.28
C VAL A 19 -39.86 -1.94 25.30
N VAL A 20 -40.23 -2.54 24.16
CA VAL A 20 -39.28 -2.94 23.10
C VAL A 20 -39.06 -1.78 22.13
N GLY A 21 -38.77 -0.60 22.66
CA GLY A 21 -38.17 0.49 21.89
C GLY A 21 -36.70 0.18 21.58
N PRO A 22 -36.07 0.82 20.56
CA PRO A 22 -34.65 0.66 20.33
C PRO A 22 -33.91 1.06 21.61
N SER A 23 -33.22 0.10 22.21
CA SER A 23 -32.29 0.33 23.30
C SER A 23 -31.17 1.21 22.77
N GLY A 24 -31.34 2.54 22.87
CA GLY A 24 -30.26 3.48 22.64
C GLY A 24 -29.10 3.06 23.53
N THR A 25 -27.91 2.88 22.93
CA THR A 25 -26.69 2.63 23.67
C THR A 25 -26.58 3.68 24.76
N ALA A 26 -26.58 3.25 26.03
CA ALA A 26 -26.32 4.15 27.14
C ALA A 26 -24.87 4.64 26.98
N CYS A 27 -24.67 5.77 26.29
CA CYS A 27 -23.41 6.47 26.30
C CYS A 27 -23.23 7.04 27.70
N ALA A 28 -22.58 6.29 28.59
CA ALA A 28 -22.19 6.81 29.90
C ALA A 28 -21.08 7.88 29.78
N CYS A 29 -20.43 7.97 28.63
CA CYS A 29 -19.35 8.91 28.37
C CYS A 29 -19.90 10.23 27.86
N SER A 30 -19.83 11.27 28.69
CA SER A 30 -20.13 12.66 28.31
C SER A 30 -18.83 13.43 28.03
N CYS A 31 -18.06 13.01 27.02
CA CYS A 31 -16.81 13.68 26.66
C CYS A 31 -17.08 15.16 26.34
N ALA A 32 -16.12 16.03 26.68
CA ALA A 32 -16.10 17.39 26.16
C ALA A 32 -15.84 17.38 24.64
N GLU A 33 -16.13 18.49 23.97
CA GLU A 33 -15.76 18.67 22.56
C GLU A 33 -14.24 18.46 22.40
N PRO A 34 -13.79 17.61 21.47
CA PRO A 34 -12.38 17.31 21.30
C PRO A 34 -11.57 18.55 20.89
N ASP A 35 -10.61 18.95 21.74
CA ASP A 35 -9.59 19.97 21.44
C ASP A 35 -8.21 19.30 21.27
N PRO A 36 -7.58 19.32 20.08
CA PRO A 36 -6.28 18.72 19.85
C PRO A 36 -5.15 19.24 20.75
N VAL A 37 -5.20 20.51 21.17
CA VAL A 37 -4.19 21.13 22.04
C VAL A 37 -4.33 20.61 23.46
N GLU A 38 -5.56 20.56 23.98
CA GLU A 38 -5.81 20.01 25.33
C GLU A 38 -5.53 18.50 25.38
N ASN A 39 -5.94 17.75 24.35
CA ASN A 39 -5.67 16.32 24.24
C ASN A 39 -4.15 16.04 24.18
N ALA A 40 -3.41 16.83 23.39
CA ALA A 40 -1.96 16.72 23.33
C ALA A 40 -1.28 17.14 24.65
N ALA A 41 -1.85 18.09 25.41
CA ALA A 41 -1.35 18.47 26.72
C ALA A 41 -1.54 17.35 27.76
N TRP A 42 -2.70 16.67 27.71
CA TRP A 42 -3.03 15.53 28.57
C TRP A 42 -2.19 14.28 28.27
N ALA A 43 -1.95 13.97 27.00
CA ALA A 43 -1.23 12.78 26.56
C ALA A 43 0.28 12.87 26.86
N ASP A 44 0.93 11.78 27.26
CA ASP A 44 2.39 11.68 27.31
C ASP A 44 2.99 11.19 25.99
N LEU A 45 2.20 10.43 25.22
CA LEU A 45 2.56 9.88 23.93
C LEU A 45 1.43 10.13 22.91
N VAL A 46 1.80 10.75 21.79
CA VAL A 46 0.92 10.98 20.64
C VAL A 46 1.61 10.46 19.38
N PHE A 47 0.97 9.55 18.66
CA PHE A 47 1.56 8.93 17.48
C PHE A 47 0.51 8.48 16.47
N VAL A 48 0.94 8.33 15.22
CA VAL A 48 0.20 7.63 14.18
C VAL A 48 0.73 6.20 14.11
N GLY A 49 -0.17 5.23 14.11
CA GLY A 49 0.18 3.82 14.02
C GLY A 49 -0.94 2.94 13.48
N VAL A 50 -0.56 1.74 13.06
CA VAL A 50 -1.46 0.71 12.51
C VAL A 50 -1.66 -0.37 13.56
N VAL A 51 -2.93 -0.72 13.84
CA VAL A 51 -3.24 -1.83 14.75
C VAL A 51 -2.89 -3.14 14.07
N VAL A 52 -2.01 -3.92 14.67
CA VAL A 52 -1.56 -5.22 14.12
C VAL A 52 -2.13 -6.42 14.88
N ASP A 53 -2.63 -6.21 16.09
CA ASP A 53 -3.12 -7.26 16.98
C ASP A 53 -3.95 -6.65 18.12
N ILE A 54 -5.04 -7.30 18.50
CA ILE A 54 -5.89 -6.90 19.63
C ILE A 54 -6.05 -8.08 20.59
N ASP A 55 -5.45 -7.96 21.78
CA ASP A 55 -5.61 -8.91 22.86
C ASP A 55 -6.82 -8.53 23.74
N ARG A 56 -7.77 -9.45 23.87
CA ARG A 56 -8.97 -9.31 24.70
C ARG A 56 -8.96 -10.40 25.78
N PRO A 57 -9.31 -10.07 27.04
CA PRO A 57 -9.39 -11.08 28.08
C PRO A 57 -10.42 -12.15 27.72
N VAL A 58 -10.02 -13.42 27.87
CA VAL A 58 -10.84 -14.60 27.53
C VAL A 58 -12.11 -14.70 28.38
N PHE A 59 -12.01 -14.23 29.62
CA PHE A 59 -13.15 -14.10 30.53
C PHE A 59 -13.26 -12.65 30.94
N SER A 60 -14.36 -12.00 30.54
CA SER A 60 -14.72 -10.68 31.03
C SER A 60 -15.77 -10.82 32.11
N MET A 61 -15.54 -10.15 33.25
CA MET A 61 -16.49 -10.02 34.34
C MET A 61 -17.12 -8.62 34.40
N SER A 62 -16.56 -7.67 33.65
CA SER A 62 -16.98 -6.28 33.63
C SER A 62 -16.76 -5.67 32.24
N SER A 63 -17.68 -4.80 31.80
CA SER A 63 -17.50 -3.98 30.60
C SER A 63 -16.30 -3.02 30.71
N GLY A 64 -15.78 -2.80 31.92
CA GLY A 64 -14.58 -2.00 32.20
C GLY A 64 -13.28 -2.79 32.15
N ASP A 65 -13.34 -4.09 31.86
CA ASP A 65 -12.13 -4.89 31.61
C ASP A 65 -11.37 -4.29 30.42
N LEU A 66 -10.04 -4.33 30.51
CA LEU A 66 -9.17 -3.69 29.53
C LEU A 66 -8.82 -4.67 28.42
N MET A 67 -8.91 -4.21 27.18
CA MET A 67 -8.22 -4.83 26.04
C MET A 67 -6.92 -4.09 25.76
N THR A 68 -6.00 -4.78 25.08
CA THR A 68 -4.72 -4.24 24.66
C THR A 68 -4.63 -4.28 23.14
N ALA A 69 -4.51 -3.12 22.50
CA ALA A 69 -4.18 -3.04 21.08
C ALA A 69 -2.67 -2.88 20.94
N ARG A 70 -2.06 -3.68 20.08
CA ARG A 70 -0.65 -3.53 19.69
C ARG A 70 -0.59 -2.82 18.34
N LEU A 71 0.11 -1.70 18.30
CA LEU A 71 0.22 -0.83 17.14
C LEU A 71 1.65 -0.74 16.64
N THR A 72 1.85 -0.85 15.33
CA THR A 72 3.11 -0.48 14.68
C THR A 72 3.16 1.04 14.53
N VAL A 73 4.20 1.66 15.08
CA VAL A 73 4.37 3.12 15.04
C VAL A 73 4.87 3.55 13.66
N GLU A 74 4.12 4.43 13.00
CA GLU A 74 4.53 5.05 11.74
C GLU A 74 5.15 6.44 11.96
N GLN A 75 4.57 7.23 12.87
CA GLN A 75 5.04 8.59 13.09
C GLN A 75 4.71 9.12 14.49
N VAL A 76 5.73 9.52 15.25
CA VAL A 76 5.56 10.12 16.58
C VAL A 76 5.30 11.62 16.44
N ARG A 77 4.30 12.14 17.17
CA ARG A 77 3.99 13.59 17.31
C ARG A 77 4.43 14.15 18.65
N LYS A 78 4.39 13.35 19.71
CA LYS A 78 4.82 13.70 21.08
C LYS A 78 5.27 12.44 21.79
N GLY A 79 6.28 12.55 22.66
CA GLY A 79 6.81 11.42 23.43
C GLY A 79 7.90 10.67 22.67
N ASP A 80 8.23 9.47 23.13
CA ASP A 80 9.19 8.57 22.50
C ASP A 80 8.56 7.19 22.33
N ALA A 81 8.57 6.70 21.09
CA ALA A 81 7.99 5.41 20.71
C ALA A 81 8.56 4.94 19.38
N GLN A 82 8.85 3.64 19.29
CA GLN A 82 9.42 3.03 18.09
C GLN A 82 9.06 1.54 18.02
N GLY A 83 8.96 1.01 16.81
CA GLY A 83 8.54 -0.38 16.58
C GLY A 83 7.07 -0.59 16.94
N HIS A 84 6.81 -1.32 18.02
CA HIS A 84 5.45 -1.62 18.48
C HIS A 84 5.17 -0.94 19.83
N VAL A 85 3.95 -0.41 19.96
CA VAL A 85 3.42 0.15 21.22
C VAL A 85 2.14 -0.56 21.57
N GLU A 86 2.00 -0.90 22.85
CA GLU A 86 0.76 -1.44 23.41
C GLU A 86 -0.05 -0.30 24.03
N VAL A 87 -1.31 -0.20 23.62
CA VAL A 87 -2.26 0.78 24.14
C VAL A 87 -3.46 0.06 24.70
N ARG A 88 -3.82 0.38 25.93
CA ARG A 88 -4.91 -0.26 26.66
C ARG A 88 -6.13 0.64 26.70
N THR A 89 -7.31 0.04 26.61
CA THR A 89 -8.58 0.76 26.71
C THR A 89 -9.68 -0.18 27.19
N ALA A 90 -10.78 0.35 27.72
CA ALA A 90 -11.91 -0.50 28.10
C ALA A 90 -12.46 -1.23 26.86
N MET A 91 -12.94 -2.45 27.05
CA MET A 91 -13.40 -3.29 25.93
C MET A 91 -14.65 -2.75 25.23
N GLU A 92 -15.48 -2.01 25.95
CA GLU A 92 -16.79 -1.58 25.47
C GLU A 92 -16.94 -0.05 25.49
N GLY A 93 -17.59 0.48 24.45
CA GLY A 93 -17.89 1.90 24.32
C GLY A 93 -18.67 2.52 25.50
N PRO A 94 -19.67 1.84 26.10
CA PRO A 94 -20.33 2.31 27.31
C PRO A 94 -19.40 2.53 28.51
N SER A 95 -18.25 1.85 28.56
CA SER A 95 -17.19 2.06 29.57
C SER A 95 -16.12 3.06 29.13
N CYS A 96 -16.40 3.85 28.08
CA CYS A 96 -15.47 4.78 27.45
C CYS A 96 -14.28 4.10 26.78
N GLY A 97 -14.48 2.86 26.34
CA GLY A 97 -13.54 2.12 25.51
C GLY A 97 -13.40 2.72 24.11
N PHE A 98 -12.18 2.76 23.60
CA PHE A 98 -11.93 3.09 22.20
C PHE A 98 -11.93 1.81 21.36
N ASP A 99 -12.77 1.74 20.33
CA ASP A 99 -12.93 0.52 19.54
C ASP A 99 -11.88 0.44 18.42
N PHE A 100 -10.81 -0.29 18.69
CA PHE A 100 -9.75 -0.58 17.72
C PHE A 100 -10.20 -1.65 16.72
N VAL A 101 -9.75 -1.50 15.48
CA VAL A 101 -9.94 -2.47 14.41
C VAL A 101 -8.56 -2.81 13.85
N GLU A 102 -8.25 -4.10 13.78
CA GLU A 102 -7.00 -4.58 13.17
C GLU A 102 -6.88 -4.14 11.71
N GLY A 103 -5.66 -3.83 11.29
CA GLY A 103 -5.37 -3.32 9.95
C GLY A 103 -5.74 -1.84 9.75
N ASN A 104 -6.42 -1.19 10.69
CA ASN A 104 -6.69 0.24 10.59
C ASN A 104 -5.56 1.10 11.18
N ARG A 105 -5.42 2.29 10.59
CA ARG A 105 -4.47 3.32 11.00
C ARG A 105 -5.16 4.40 11.82
N TYR A 106 -4.53 4.80 12.91
CA TYR A 106 -5.10 5.76 13.86
C TYR A 106 -4.08 6.82 14.28
N LEU A 107 -4.56 8.03 14.55
CA LEU A 107 -3.89 8.99 15.42
C LEU A 107 -4.31 8.68 16.86
N ILE A 108 -3.34 8.37 17.71
CA ILE A 108 -3.56 7.97 19.10
C ILE A 108 -3.05 9.06 20.03
N TYR A 109 -3.86 9.39 21.02
CA TYR A 109 -3.48 10.14 22.21
C TYR A 109 -3.51 9.17 23.40
N SER A 110 -2.36 8.94 24.02
CA SER A 110 -2.24 8.02 25.14
C SER A 110 -1.56 8.69 26.32
N ARG A 111 -1.93 8.24 27.52
CA ARG A 111 -1.27 8.60 28.77
C ARG A 111 -1.02 7.32 29.57
N GLU A 112 0.21 7.08 29.97
CA GLU A 112 0.62 5.89 30.72
C GLU A 112 0.19 4.57 30.03
N GLY A 113 0.30 4.55 28.69
CA GLY A 113 -0.10 3.39 27.87
C GLY A 113 -1.61 3.15 27.80
N GLN A 114 -2.44 4.10 28.22
CA GLN A 114 -3.90 3.99 28.18
C GLN A 114 -4.53 5.07 27.29
N THR A 115 -5.67 4.72 26.70
CA THR A 115 -6.51 5.64 25.92
C THR A 115 -7.99 5.33 26.11
N SER A 116 -8.84 6.25 25.66
CA SER A 116 -10.30 6.15 25.81
C SER A 116 -11.02 6.76 24.60
N LEU A 117 -12.33 6.57 24.57
CA LEU A 117 -13.22 7.24 23.63
C LEU A 117 -13.10 8.78 23.68
N CYS A 118 -12.76 9.35 24.85
CA CYS A 118 -12.64 10.79 25.05
C CYS A 118 -11.23 11.35 24.80
N SER A 119 -10.24 10.51 24.49
CA SER A 119 -8.83 10.94 24.42
C SER A 119 -8.50 11.76 23.16
N GLY A 120 -9.42 11.85 22.18
CA GLY A 120 -9.19 12.55 20.93
C GLY A 120 -8.60 11.69 19.80
N ASN A 121 -8.65 10.37 19.94
CA ASN A 121 -8.18 9.43 18.92
C ASN A 121 -8.96 9.59 17.62
N GLN A 122 -8.29 9.40 16.49
CA GLN A 122 -8.91 9.55 15.17
C GLN A 122 -8.57 8.39 14.24
N LEU A 123 -9.58 7.82 13.59
CA LEU A 123 -9.39 6.86 12.50
C LEU A 123 -8.89 7.60 11.26
N LEU A 124 -7.76 7.15 10.72
CA LEU A 124 -7.14 7.69 9.49
C LEU A 124 -7.40 6.79 8.27
N GLY A 125 -8.15 5.70 8.44
CA GLY A 125 -8.53 4.74 7.41
C GLY A 125 -7.85 3.38 7.58
N ALA A 126 -8.11 2.45 6.65
CA ALA A 126 -7.36 1.21 6.55
C ALA A 126 -5.89 1.50 6.25
N ALA A 127 -4.98 0.69 6.81
CA ALA A 127 -3.60 0.70 6.39
C ALA A 127 -3.53 0.28 4.91
N PRO A 128 -2.69 0.94 4.10
CA PRO A 128 -2.48 0.49 2.73
C PRO A 128 -1.89 -0.92 2.79
N GLU A 129 -2.49 -1.85 2.04
CA GLU A 129 -1.88 -3.15 1.83
C GLU A 129 -0.55 -2.90 1.11
N VAL A 130 0.55 -3.36 1.69
CA VAL A 130 1.86 -3.23 1.07
C VAL A 130 1.90 -4.21 -0.10
N GLU A 131 1.31 -3.81 -1.22
CA GLU A 131 1.49 -4.48 -2.50
C GLU A 131 2.96 -4.27 -2.87
N LEU A 132 3.74 -5.35 -2.82
CA LEU A 132 5.08 -5.36 -3.39
C LEU A 132 4.91 -5.24 -4.91
N GLU A 133 4.71 -4.03 -5.40
CA GLU A 133 4.54 -3.68 -6.80
C GLU A 133 5.87 -3.89 -7.54
N GLY A 134 6.15 -5.17 -7.78
CA GLY A 134 7.28 -5.71 -8.53
C GLY A 134 6.82 -6.81 -9.46
N ASP A 135 5.54 -6.84 -9.85
CA ASP A 135 5.06 -7.69 -10.93
C ASP A 135 5.42 -7.04 -12.26
N VAL A 136 6.67 -7.24 -12.70
CA VAL A 136 6.95 -7.22 -14.14
C VAL A 136 6.07 -8.32 -14.75
N PRO A 137 5.08 -7.97 -15.59
CA PRO A 137 4.13 -8.96 -16.07
C PRO A 137 4.92 -10.04 -16.80
N VAL A 138 4.65 -11.31 -16.49
CA VAL A 138 5.27 -12.45 -17.18
C VAL A 138 5.08 -12.33 -18.71
N ALA A 139 4.03 -11.64 -19.15
CA ALA A 139 3.82 -11.25 -20.54
C ALA A 139 4.94 -10.38 -21.15
N ALA A 140 5.59 -9.49 -20.38
CA ALA A 140 6.77 -8.73 -20.82
C ALA A 140 8.01 -9.64 -21.00
N LEU A 141 8.14 -10.68 -20.17
CA LEU A 141 9.21 -11.69 -20.32
C LEU A 141 8.96 -12.61 -21.52
N LEU A 142 7.70 -12.96 -21.79
CA LEU A 142 7.32 -13.80 -22.93
C LEU A 142 7.29 -13.03 -24.27
N GLY A 143 7.00 -11.73 -24.25
CA GLY A 143 7.03 -10.86 -25.42
C GLY A 143 8.43 -10.69 -26.01
N GLY A 144 9.45 -10.56 -25.14
CA GLY A 144 10.85 -10.42 -25.57
C GLY A 144 11.37 -11.65 -26.32
N GLY A 145 11.07 -12.85 -25.84
CA GLY A 145 11.52 -14.10 -26.46
C GLY A 145 10.94 -14.32 -27.86
N ALA A 146 9.66 -14.03 -28.06
CA ALA A 146 9.00 -14.17 -29.36
C ALA A 146 9.57 -13.19 -30.40
N VAL A 147 9.83 -11.95 -30.02
CA VAL A 147 10.41 -10.93 -30.92
C VAL A 147 11.83 -11.32 -31.35
N VAL A 148 12.66 -11.81 -30.43
CA VAL A 148 14.02 -12.27 -30.74
C VAL A 148 14.00 -13.49 -31.66
N LEU A 149 13.12 -14.46 -31.42
CA LEU A 149 12.98 -15.65 -32.26
C LEU A 149 12.50 -15.31 -33.68
N LEU A 150 11.52 -14.43 -33.82
CA LEU A 150 11.03 -13.99 -35.13
C LEU A 150 12.10 -13.22 -35.91
N ALA A 151 12.86 -12.35 -35.25
CA ALA A 151 13.98 -11.64 -35.87
C ALA A 151 15.10 -12.61 -36.30
N ALA A 152 15.44 -13.60 -35.48
CA ALA A 152 16.43 -14.62 -35.82
C ALA A 152 15.98 -15.51 -36.99
N LEU A 153 14.71 -15.92 -37.02
CA LEU A 153 14.13 -16.69 -38.13
C LEU A 153 14.09 -15.89 -39.43
N ALA A 154 13.71 -14.61 -39.36
CA ALA A 154 13.72 -13.72 -40.52
C ALA A 154 15.14 -13.51 -41.05
N LEU A 155 16.12 -13.25 -40.17
CA LEU A 155 17.52 -13.10 -40.54
C LEU A 155 18.10 -14.39 -41.15
N TRP A 156 17.82 -15.54 -40.55
CA TRP A 156 18.22 -16.84 -41.08
C TRP A 156 17.62 -17.11 -42.46
N TRP A 157 16.34 -16.79 -42.66
CA TRP A 157 15.66 -16.95 -43.94
C TRP A 157 16.24 -16.04 -45.04
N VAL A 158 16.58 -14.78 -44.69
CA VAL A 158 17.25 -13.84 -45.60
C VAL A 158 18.65 -14.36 -45.97
N LEU A 159 19.44 -14.81 -45.01
CA LEU A 159 20.78 -15.37 -45.27
C LEU A 159 20.72 -16.65 -46.10
N ARG A 160 19.71 -17.50 -45.87
CA ARG A 160 19.47 -18.71 -46.65
C ARG A 160 19.03 -18.41 -48.09
N ARG A 161 18.25 -17.35 -48.31
CA ARG A 161 17.89 -16.89 -49.67
C ARG A 161 19.07 -16.30 -50.43
N ARG A 162 19.96 -15.57 -49.74
CA ARG A 162 21.19 -15.05 -50.35
C ARG A 162 22.16 -16.17 -50.75
N SER A 163 22.24 -17.23 -49.95
CA SER A 163 23.04 -18.43 -50.30
C SER A 163 22.40 -19.31 -51.37
N ALA A 164 21.08 -19.20 -51.58
CA ALA A 164 20.36 -19.86 -52.68
C ALA A 164 20.43 -19.10 -54.02
N GLN A 165 21.08 -17.93 -54.08
CA GLN A 165 21.54 -17.37 -55.34
C GLN A 165 22.95 -17.94 -55.62
N PRO A 166 23.10 -19.01 -56.40
CA PRO A 166 24.39 -19.32 -56.97
C PRO A 166 24.85 -18.08 -57.75
N ALA A 167 26.07 -17.66 -57.46
CA ALA A 167 26.82 -16.77 -58.31
C ALA A 167 26.63 -17.24 -59.76
N SER A 168 25.98 -16.42 -60.59
CA SER A 168 26.17 -16.52 -62.02
C SER A 168 27.66 -16.30 -62.26
N ALA A 169 28.34 -17.43 -62.43
CA ALA A 169 29.75 -17.55 -62.73
C ALA A 169 30.09 -16.78 -64.02
N PRO A 170 31.36 -16.37 -64.18
CA PRO A 170 31.81 -15.52 -65.26
C PRO A 170 31.86 -16.31 -66.58
N THR A 171 31.46 -15.68 -67.68
CA THR A 171 31.81 -16.15 -69.02
C THR A 171 32.82 -15.18 -69.61
N ASP A 172 34.03 -15.69 -69.78
CA ASP A 172 35.21 -15.05 -70.33
C ASP A 172 35.15 -14.83 -71.85
N ALA A 173 35.98 -13.87 -72.28
CA ALA A 173 36.69 -13.74 -73.55
C ALA A 173 35.98 -13.13 -74.80
N GLY A 174 36.54 -12.00 -75.28
CA GLY A 174 36.30 -11.54 -76.65
C GLY A 174 36.78 -10.15 -77.11
N ILE A 175 38.08 -9.83 -76.98
CA ILE A 175 38.88 -8.95 -77.88
C ILE A 175 38.65 -7.41 -77.86
N GLY A 176 39.72 -6.65 -77.57
CA GLY A 176 39.99 -5.39 -78.27
C GLY A 176 40.67 -4.24 -77.49
N GLN A 177 41.99 -4.13 -77.67
CA GLN A 177 42.79 -2.88 -77.71
C GLN A 177 42.98 -2.06 -76.40
N ALA A 178 44.18 -2.11 -75.80
CA ALA A 178 45.36 -1.29 -76.10
C ALA A 178 45.29 0.14 -75.54
N ASN A 179 45.97 0.41 -74.41
CA ASN A 179 47.18 1.24 -74.37
C ASN A 179 47.77 1.25 -72.94
N PRO A 180 49.10 1.41 -72.76
CA PRO A 180 49.72 1.52 -71.45
C PRO A 180 49.98 2.97 -71.04
N ASP A 181 50.40 3.09 -69.77
CA ASP A 181 51.41 4.03 -69.26
C ASP A 181 50.96 5.34 -68.55
N PRO A 182 51.83 5.90 -67.66
CA PRO A 182 51.55 5.95 -66.23
C PRO A 182 51.85 7.33 -65.58
N ALA A 183 51.49 7.52 -64.31
CA ALA A 183 52.10 8.53 -63.41
C ALA A 183 51.68 8.17 -61.98
N THR A 184 52.56 7.79 -61.04
CA THR A 184 53.74 8.48 -60.47
C THR A 184 53.37 9.70 -59.60
N GLY A 185 53.83 9.64 -58.35
CA GLY A 185 53.98 10.77 -57.43
C GLY A 185 52.89 10.79 -56.35
N GLY A 186 53.17 10.68 -55.06
CA GLY A 186 54.41 10.92 -54.33
C GLY A 186 54.12 11.92 -53.21
N GLN A 187 54.50 11.53 -51.98
CA GLN A 187 54.92 12.41 -50.86
C GLN A 187 53.81 13.37 -50.33
N ASP A 188 53.79 13.91 -49.13
CA ASP A 188 54.78 14.28 -48.12
C ASP A 188 53.91 14.66 -46.88
N GLU A 189 54.08 14.07 -45.72
CA GLU A 189 54.77 14.68 -44.57
C GLU A 189 54.28 16.06 -44.09
N THR A 190 53.89 16.07 -42.80
CA THR A 190 54.15 17.09 -41.77
C THR A 190 53.27 18.36 -41.64
N ARG A 191 52.98 18.63 -40.34
CA ARG A 191 53.16 19.92 -39.61
C ARG A 191 51.85 20.54 -39.00
N PRO A 192 51.87 21.24 -37.83
CA PRO A 192 51.31 20.72 -36.57
C PRO A 192 50.46 21.81 -35.84
N ASP A 193 50.51 21.81 -34.50
CA ASP A 193 50.07 22.85 -33.55
C ASP A 193 48.54 22.98 -33.42
N GLY A 194 47.92 23.03 -32.25
CA GLY A 194 48.33 23.27 -30.87
C GLY A 194 47.08 23.82 -30.13
N GLN A 195 47.21 23.99 -28.81
CA GLN A 195 46.34 24.78 -27.90
C GLN A 195 45.20 24.06 -27.15
N ASP A 196 45.56 23.66 -25.92
CA ASP A 196 45.02 24.15 -24.63
C ASP A 196 43.80 25.09 -24.65
N SER A 197 42.81 24.76 -23.82
CA SER A 197 42.02 25.63 -22.92
C SER A 197 41.09 24.70 -22.11
N ALA A 198 41.33 24.51 -20.81
CA ALA A 198 40.75 25.28 -19.69
C ALA A 198 39.27 24.96 -19.46
#